data_AF-K9YP83-F1
#
_entry.id   AF-K9YP83-F1
#
_cell.length_a   1.000
_cell.length_b   1.000
_cell.length_c   1.000
_cell.angle_alpha   90.00
_cell.angle_beta   90.00
_cell.angle_gamma   90.00
#
_symmetry.space_group_name_H-M   'P 1'
#
loop_
_entity.id
_entity.type
_entity.pdbx_description
1 polymer ?
#
loop_
_entity_poly.entity_id
_entity_poly.type
_entity_poly.pdbx_seq_one_letter_code
_entity_poly.pdbx_strand_id
1 'polypeptide(L)' 'MEWTSEAEAKLKEIPFFVRPAARKKIEKFAQEKGETTITVEVYQQAKAKFN' A
#
# COMPACT_ATOMS: atom_id res chain seq x y z
N MET A 1 -6.56 0.23 8.91
CA MET A 1 -6.14 1.17 7.86
C MET A 1 -7.17 1.19 6.78
N GLU A 2 -7.71 2.37 6.49
CA GLU A 2 -8.61 2.54 5.36
C GLU A 2 -7.79 2.60 4.08
N TRP A 3 -8.21 1.88 3.05
CA TRP A 3 -7.61 1.99 1.73
C TRP A 3 -8.51 2.85 0.86
N THR A 4 -7.92 3.81 0.18
CA THR A 4 -8.63 4.56 -0.86
C THR A 4 -8.92 3.65 -2.05
N SER A 5 -10.02 3.91 -2.76
CA SER A 5 -10.39 3.14 -3.95
C SER A 5 -9.28 3.13 -5.02
N GLU A 6 -8.52 4.22 -5.12
CA GLU A 6 -7.35 4.34 -6.00
C GLU A 6 -6.20 3.42 -5.57
N ALA A 7 -5.85 3.39 -4.28
CA ALA A 7 -4.83 2.49 -3.76
C ALA A 7 -5.24 1.02 -3.88
N GLU A 8 -6.52 0.70 -3.65
CA GLU A 8 -7.05 -0.65 -3.86
C GLU A 8 -6.99 -1.07 -5.33
N ALA A 9 -7.29 -0.17 -6.27
CA ALA A 9 -7.17 -0.44 -7.69
C ALA A 9 -5.72 -0.79 -8.07
N LYS A 10 -4.73 -0.04 -7.55
CA LYS A 10 -3.31 -0.35 -7.73
C LYS A 10 -2.89 -1.67 -7.09
N LEU A 11 -3.40 -1.96 -5.89
CA LEU A 11 -3.18 -3.24 -5.22
C LEU A 11 -3.81 -4.40 -6.00
N LYS A 12 -4.89 -4.15 -6.75
CA LYS A 12 -5.52 -5.14 -7.62
C LYS A 12 -4.67 -5.52 -8.84
N GLU A 13 -3.84 -4.60 -9.35
CA GLU A 13 -2.87 -4.87 -10.42
C GLU A 13 -1.77 -5.85 -9.98
N ILE A 14 -1.48 -5.92 -8.67
CA ILE A 14 -0.49 -6.84 -8.11
C ILE A 14 -1.09 -8.27 -8.09
N PRO A 15 -0.31 -9.29 -8.52
CA PRO A 15 -0.75 -10.68 -8.46
C PRO A 15 -1.17 -11.12 -7.05
N PHE A 16 -2.22 -11.93 -6.96
CA PHE A 16 -2.86 -12.25 -5.68
C PHE A 16 -1.91 -12.91 -4.65
N PHE A 17 -0.87 -13.63 -5.09
CA PHE A 17 0.07 -14.33 -4.22
C PHE A 17 1.07 -13.38 -3.54
N VAL A 18 1.43 -12.25 -4.18
CA VAL A 18 2.26 -11.20 -3.58
C VAL A 18 1.44 -10.09 -2.92
N ARG A 19 0.14 -10.01 -3.20
CA ARG A 19 -0.75 -8.99 -2.67
C ARG A 19 -0.75 -8.90 -1.13
N PRO A 20 -0.83 -10.00 -0.35
CA PRO A 20 -0.78 -9.93 1.11
C PRO A 20 0.54 -9.35 1.63
N ALA A 21 1.66 -9.73 1.00
CA ALA A 21 2.98 -9.23 1.37
C ALA A 21 3.11 -7.72 1.05
N ALA A 22 2.67 -7.30 -0.14
CA ALA A 22 2.66 -5.89 -0.53
C ALA A 22 1.77 -5.06 0.40
N ARG A 23 0.52 -5.50 0.62
CA ARG A 23 -0.43 -4.83 1.52
C ARG A 23 0.16 -4.62 2.91
N LYS A 24 0.72 -5.66 3.51
CA LYS A 24 1.29 -5.60 4.86
C LYS A 24 2.49 -4.65 4.95
N LYS A 25 3.35 -4.60 3.93
CA LYS A 25 4.46 -3.64 3.89
C LYS A 25 3.97 -2.19 3.72
N ILE A 26 2.94 -1.97 2.90
CA ILE A 26 2.36 -0.64 2.68
C ILE A 26 1.65 -0.16 3.95
N GLU A 27 0.90 -1.04 4.62
CA GLU A 27 0.28 -0.76 5.92
C GLU A 27 1.34 -0.41 6.97
N LYS A 28 2.44 -1.17 7.04
CA LYS A 28 3.55 -0.84 7.95
C LYS A 28 4.16 0.53 7.62
N PHE A 29 4.42 0.82 6.35
CA PHE A 29 4.98 2.10 5.92
C PHE A 29 4.09 3.28 6.31
N ALA A 30 2.77 3.15 6.09
CA ALA A 30 1.82 4.17 6.50
C ALA A 30 1.79 4.35 8.02
N GLN A 31 1.85 3.25 8.77
CA GLN A 31 1.86 3.27 10.23
C GLN A 31 3.10 4.00 10.77
N GLU A 32 4.26 3.73 10.17
CA GLU A 32 5.52 4.40 10.49
C GLU A 32 5.49 5.90 10.16
N LYS A 33 4.71 6.29 9.15
CA LYS A 33 4.45 7.70 8.81
C LYS A 33 3.38 8.36 9.69
N GLY A 34 2.65 7.59 10.51
CA GLY A 34 1.48 8.09 11.24
C GLY A 34 0.24 8.30 10.37
N GLU A 35 0.24 7.78 9.14
CA GLU A 35 -0.92 7.81 8.25
C GLU A 35 -1.84 6.62 8.55
N THR A 36 -3.10 6.90 8.86
CA THR A 36 -4.14 5.88 9.11
C THR A 36 -4.86 5.43 7.83
N THR A 37 -4.67 6.17 6.73
CA THR A 37 -5.31 5.94 5.43
C THR A 37 -4.27 5.70 4.35
N ILE A 38 -4.40 4.60 3.62
CA ILE A 38 -3.57 4.26 2.47
C ILE A 38 -4.12 4.96 1.24
N THR A 39 -3.54 6.12 0.93
CA THR A 39 -3.78 6.82 -0.33
C THR A 39 -2.93 6.23 -1.45
N VAL A 40 -3.25 6.59 -2.69
CA VAL A 40 -2.42 6.22 -3.85
C VAL A 40 -0.98 6.74 -3.69
N GLU A 41 -0.79 7.86 -3.02
CA GLU A 41 0.51 8.46 -2.78
C GLU A 41 1.33 7.64 -1.78
N VAL A 42 0.72 7.19 -0.67
CA VAL A 42 1.33 6.26 0.30
C VAL A 42 1.70 4.95 -0.38
N TYR A 43 0.80 4.41 -1.20
CA TYR A 43 1.06 3.21 -1.97
C TYR A 43 2.28 3.37 -2.89
N GLN A 44 2.35 4.48 -3.64
CA GLN A 44 3.47 4.75 -4.54
C GLN A 44 4.79 4.95 -3.79
N GLN A 45 4.77 5.69 -2.67
CA GLN A 45 5.95 5.90 -1.83
C GLN A 45 6.47 4.59 -1.22
N ALA A 46 5.56 3.76 -0.70
CA ALA A 46 5.90 2.44 -0.19
C ALA A 46 6.46 1.55 -1.31
N LYS A 47 5.83 1.55 -2.49
CA LYS A 47 6.29 0.79 -3.66
C LYS A 47 7.69 1.22 -4.13
N ALA A 48 7.97 2.52 -4.15
CA ALA A 48 9.28 3.06 -4.52
C ALA A 48 10.39 2.60 -3.57
N LYS A 49 10.08 2.39 -2.28
CA LYS A 49 11.01 1.83 -1.29
C LYS A 49 11.28 0.32 -1.42
N PHE A 50 10.51 -0.40 -2.24
CA PHE A 50 10.71 -1.85 -2.43
C PHE A 50 11.69 -2.21 -3.57
N ASN A 51 12.30 -1.21 -4.21
CA ASN A 51 13.32 -1.40 -5.25
C ASN A 51 14.74 -1.28 -4.68
#